data_AF-A0A972QW83-F1
#
_entry.id   AF-A0A972QW83-F1
#
_cell.length_a   1.000
_cell.length_b   1.000
_cell.length_c   1.000
_cell.angle_alpha   90.00
_cell.angle_beta   90.00
_cell.angle_gamma   90.00
#
_symmetry.space_group_name_H-M   'P 1'
#
loop_
_entity.id
_entity.type
_entity.pdbx_description
1 polymer ?
#
loop_
_entity_poly.entity_id
_entity_poly.type
_entity_poly.pdbx_seq_one_letter_code
_entity_poly.pdbx_strand_id
1 'polypeptide(L)'
;MSRAARISKEVRTAIWDEALKDRSISRLAVAAKLKSIIEGMGERSPKTDTLLKEISKARNQQIPDSEDQPWSFGTLKEHPLAPDALPHVHRVWRYSLANGYLMTIRHARWVAQLHCLESNTITLWELALVYASREQTCASLRQPFDTLELDTSMMQGVWESETAKYVGRPYVGRGSSNHFNVLDEDTLREIVSEAEEPLFDKSFAEDAMLMPFGTLGLAEEATIVYSLWLKHIQKGPHWQQLKDKKKVTIITELRYWIQQQANALANVLGSEVRMFKDFRAIVEGRPIELLKIVGYEEE
;
A
#
# COMPACT_ATOMS: atom_id res chain seq x y z
N MET A 1 -8.66 -47.94 -5.03
CA MET A 1 -9.21 -46.82 -4.24
C MET A 1 -9.68 -45.75 -5.22
N SER A 2 -10.99 -45.50 -5.37
CA SER A 2 -11.47 -44.47 -6.30
C SER A 2 -11.15 -43.08 -5.73
N ARG A 3 -10.57 -42.20 -6.56
CA ARG A 3 -10.39 -40.79 -6.22
C ARG A 3 -11.77 -40.19 -5.96
N ALA A 4 -12.00 -39.63 -4.78
CA ALA A 4 -13.20 -38.86 -4.50
C ALA A 4 -13.36 -37.77 -5.57
N ALA A 5 -14.51 -37.74 -6.23
CA ALA A 5 -14.81 -36.74 -7.26
C ALA A 5 -14.64 -35.34 -6.66
N ARG A 6 -13.83 -34.51 -7.31
CA ARG A 6 -13.55 -33.13 -6.88
C ARG A 6 -14.79 -32.29 -7.17
N ILE A 7 -15.36 -31.67 -6.15
CA ILE A 7 -16.48 -30.71 -6.29
C ILE A 7 -15.99 -29.52 -7.13
N SER A 8 -16.78 -29.09 -8.12
CA SER A 8 -16.49 -27.91 -8.93
C SER A 8 -16.48 -26.63 -8.09
N LYS A 9 -15.86 -25.56 -8.60
CA LYS A 9 -15.73 -24.30 -7.86
C LYS A 9 -17.10 -23.65 -7.69
N GLU A 10 -17.91 -23.72 -8.73
CA GLU A 10 -19.26 -23.18 -8.87
C GLU A 10 -20.19 -23.82 -7.83
N VAL A 11 -20.16 -25.15 -7.71
CA VAL A 11 -20.94 -25.87 -6.69
C VAL A 11 -20.48 -25.50 -5.28
N ARG A 12 -19.16 -25.34 -5.05
CA ARG A 12 -18.67 -24.91 -3.72
C ARG A 12 -19.17 -23.51 -3.37
N THR A 13 -19.15 -22.56 -4.31
CA THR A 13 -19.68 -21.20 -4.10
C THR A 13 -21.16 -21.24 -3.75
N ALA A 14 -21.96 -22.00 -4.51
CA ALA A 14 -23.40 -22.14 -4.23
C ALA A 14 -23.68 -22.73 -2.83
N ILE A 15 -22.89 -23.74 -2.41
CA ILE A 15 -22.99 -24.31 -1.06
C ILE A 15 -22.72 -23.23 0.01
N TRP A 16 -21.70 -22.41 -0.20
CA TRP A 16 -21.31 -21.38 0.75
C TRP A 16 -22.37 -20.28 0.86
N ASP A 17 -22.83 -19.75 -0.27
CA ASP A 17 -23.85 -18.70 -0.30
C ASP A 17 -25.13 -19.15 0.41
N GLU A 18 -25.60 -20.37 0.11
CA GLU A 18 -26.83 -20.89 0.73
C GLU A 18 -26.65 -21.26 2.20
N ALA A 19 -25.47 -21.76 2.59
CA ALA A 19 -25.16 -22.08 3.98
C ALA A 19 -25.14 -20.84 4.89
N LEU A 20 -24.87 -19.67 4.32
CA LEU A 20 -24.74 -18.40 5.03
C LEU A 20 -26.02 -17.55 5.05
N LYS A 21 -26.98 -17.77 4.14
CA LYS A 21 -28.25 -17.03 4.09
C LYS A 21 -29.06 -17.09 5.39
N ASP A 22 -29.17 -18.28 6.00
CA ASP A 22 -29.85 -18.46 7.28
C ASP A 22 -29.20 -19.59 8.08
N ARG A 23 -28.58 -19.24 9.21
CA ARG A 23 -27.89 -20.19 10.10
C ARG A 23 -28.83 -20.98 10.99
N SER A 24 -30.06 -20.51 11.20
CA SER A 24 -31.05 -21.18 12.06
C SER A 24 -31.60 -22.47 11.42
N ILE A 25 -31.61 -22.53 10.09
CA ILE A 25 -32.07 -23.69 9.33
C ILE A 25 -31.10 -24.86 9.55
N SER A 26 -31.64 -26.07 9.73
CA SER A 26 -30.82 -27.28 9.89
C SER A 26 -29.94 -27.54 8.65
N ARG A 27 -28.72 -28.04 8.87
CA ARG A 27 -27.79 -28.36 7.77
C ARG A 27 -28.40 -29.36 6.78
N LEU A 28 -29.27 -30.26 7.25
CA LEU A 28 -29.98 -31.22 6.41
C LEU A 28 -30.98 -30.54 5.47
N ALA A 29 -31.74 -29.56 5.95
CA ALA A 29 -32.67 -28.80 5.11
C ALA A 29 -31.93 -27.96 4.06
N VAL A 30 -30.82 -27.32 4.44
CA VAL A 30 -29.95 -26.60 3.50
C VAL A 30 -29.37 -27.55 2.45
N ALA A 31 -28.90 -28.74 2.86
CA ALA A 31 -28.39 -29.75 1.93
C ALA A 31 -29.47 -30.22 0.94
N ALA A 32 -30.71 -30.41 1.39
CA ALA A 32 -31.82 -30.78 0.50
C ALA A 32 -32.09 -29.69 -0.55
N LYS A 33 -32.14 -28.42 -0.14
CA LYS A 33 -32.31 -27.27 -1.05
C LYS A 33 -31.15 -27.16 -2.05
N LEU A 34 -29.93 -27.36 -1.58
CA LEU A 34 -28.73 -27.31 -2.42
C LEU A 34 -28.72 -28.38 -3.52
N LYS A 35 -29.30 -29.57 -3.30
CA LYS A 35 -29.39 -30.58 -4.36
C LYS A 35 -30.14 -30.06 -5.57
N SER A 36 -31.31 -29.45 -5.36
CA SER A 36 -32.13 -28.88 -6.43
C SER A 36 -31.43 -27.72 -7.15
N ILE A 37 -30.69 -26.86 -6.41
CA ILE A 37 -29.91 -25.77 -6.99
C ILE A 37 -28.80 -26.30 -7.90
N ILE A 38 -28.04 -27.30 -7.41
CA ILE A 38 -26.90 -27.87 -8.14
C ILE A 38 -27.37 -28.62 -9.39
N GLU A 39 -28.47 -29.36 -9.29
CA GLU A 39 -29.09 -30.02 -10.45
C GLU A 39 -29.59 -29.01 -11.49
N GLY A 40 -30.15 -27.88 -11.04
CA GLY A 40 -30.54 -26.76 -11.91
C GLY A 40 -29.36 -26.09 -12.62
N MET A 41 -28.15 -26.18 -12.07
CA MET A 41 -26.90 -25.73 -12.71
C MET A 41 -26.36 -26.74 -13.75
N GLY A 42 -27.00 -27.91 -13.91
CA GLY A 42 -26.51 -28.98 -14.77
C GLY A 42 -25.33 -29.76 -14.18
N GLU A 43 -25.06 -29.59 -12.89
CA GLU A 43 -23.94 -30.20 -12.19
C GLU A 43 -24.37 -31.44 -11.39
N ARG A 44 -23.45 -32.40 -11.21
CA ARG A 44 -23.76 -33.61 -10.42
C ARG A 44 -23.75 -33.27 -8.93
N SER A 45 -24.91 -33.40 -8.29
CA SER A 45 -25.06 -33.17 -6.86
C SER A 45 -24.14 -34.07 -6.01
N PRO A 46 -23.31 -33.51 -5.10
CA PRO A 46 -22.50 -34.28 -4.17
C PRO A 46 -23.36 -35.13 -3.22
N LYS A 47 -22.74 -36.14 -2.59
CA LYS A 47 -23.40 -36.91 -1.52
C LYS A 47 -23.81 -35.99 -0.37
N THR A 48 -24.92 -36.33 0.30
CA THR A 48 -25.45 -35.56 1.44
C THR A 48 -24.38 -35.31 2.50
N ASP A 49 -23.56 -36.31 2.86
CA ASP A 49 -22.49 -36.16 3.85
C ASP A 49 -21.44 -35.12 3.44
N THR A 50 -21.11 -35.08 2.15
CA THR A 50 -20.20 -34.09 1.58
C THR A 50 -20.80 -32.69 1.67
N LEU A 51 -22.09 -32.54 1.34
CA LEU A 51 -22.81 -31.27 1.49
C LEU A 51 -22.83 -30.83 2.96
N LEU A 52 -23.17 -31.72 3.88
CA LEU A 52 -23.20 -31.43 5.32
C LEU A 52 -21.83 -30.97 5.84
N LYS A 53 -20.75 -31.62 5.39
CA LYS A 53 -19.37 -31.24 5.73
C LYS A 53 -19.02 -29.86 5.20
N GLU A 54 -19.34 -29.55 3.94
CA GLU A 54 -19.07 -28.24 3.34
C GLU A 54 -19.95 -27.12 3.92
N ILE A 55 -21.23 -27.38 4.21
CA ILE A 55 -22.12 -26.44 4.92
C ILE A 55 -21.58 -26.16 6.33
N SER A 56 -21.18 -27.22 7.05
CA SER A 56 -20.58 -27.06 8.38
C SER A 56 -19.31 -26.23 8.31
N LYS A 57 -18.48 -26.47 7.30
CA LYS A 57 -17.27 -25.72 7.05
C LYS A 57 -17.58 -24.26 6.73
N ALA A 58 -18.53 -23.97 5.85
CA ALA A 58 -18.94 -22.61 5.50
C ALA A 58 -19.49 -21.85 6.73
N ARG A 59 -20.38 -22.46 7.51
CA ARG A 59 -20.94 -21.84 8.72
C ARG A 59 -19.92 -21.61 9.82
N ASN A 60 -18.98 -22.54 9.99
CA ASN A 60 -17.95 -22.45 11.03
C ASN A 60 -16.75 -21.60 10.61
N GLN A 61 -16.50 -21.42 9.31
CA GLN A 61 -15.42 -20.55 8.81
C GLN A 61 -15.74 -19.05 8.92
N GLN A 62 -16.97 -18.69 9.25
CA GLN A 62 -17.38 -17.33 9.63
C GLN A 62 -17.84 -17.28 11.11
N ILE A 63 -17.20 -18.03 12.01
CA ILE A 63 -17.06 -17.48 13.36
C ILE A 63 -16.18 -16.25 13.12
N PRO A 64 -16.70 -15.01 13.31
CA PRO A 64 -15.88 -13.83 13.11
C PRO A 64 -14.60 -14.06 13.89
N ASP A 65 -13.46 -13.80 13.24
CA ASP A 65 -12.20 -13.88 13.95
C ASP A 65 -12.38 -13.12 15.27
N SER A 66 -11.98 -13.73 16.39
CA SER A 66 -12.05 -13.05 17.69
C SER A 66 -11.38 -11.68 17.63
N GLU A 67 -10.37 -11.52 16.75
CA GLU A 67 -9.70 -10.25 16.53
C GLU A 67 -10.55 -9.21 15.77
N ASP A 68 -11.59 -9.62 15.04
CA ASP A 68 -12.48 -8.71 14.30
C ASP A 68 -13.64 -8.18 15.16
N GLN A 69 -13.71 -8.57 16.44
CA GLN A 69 -14.68 -8.01 17.39
C GLN A 69 -14.30 -6.57 17.81
N PRO A 70 -15.28 -5.75 18.22
CA PRO A 70 -15.01 -4.40 18.74
C PRO A 70 -14.04 -4.42 19.93
N TRP A 71 -13.03 -3.56 19.89
CA TRP A 71 -12.09 -3.41 20.99
C TRP A 71 -12.70 -2.61 22.14
N SER A 72 -12.40 -3.04 23.35
CA SER A 72 -12.64 -2.31 24.60
C SER A 72 -11.64 -2.73 25.66
N PHE A 73 -11.51 -1.99 26.76
CA PHE A 73 -10.65 -2.41 27.89
C PHE A 73 -10.98 -3.80 28.43
N GLY A 74 -12.25 -4.25 28.33
CA GLY A 74 -12.64 -5.60 28.75
C GLY A 74 -12.00 -6.71 27.90
N THR A 75 -11.66 -6.42 26.64
CA THR A 75 -11.03 -7.39 25.73
C THR A 75 -9.59 -7.73 26.11
N LEU A 76 -8.92 -6.90 26.93
CA LEU A 76 -7.51 -7.11 27.35
C LEU A 76 -7.30 -8.40 28.15
N LYS A 77 -8.37 -8.96 28.74
CA LYS A 77 -8.30 -10.25 29.43
C LYS A 77 -8.02 -11.41 28.45
N GLU A 78 -8.61 -11.35 27.27
CA GLU A 78 -8.52 -12.39 26.24
C GLU A 78 -7.45 -12.06 25.19
N HIS A 79 -7.24 -10.76 24.93
CA HIS A 79 -6.30 -10.22 23.95
C HIS A 79 -5.37 -9.21 24.63
N PRO A 80 -4.40 -9.67 25.42
CA PRO A 80 -3.48 -8.78 26.13
C PRO A 80 -2.64 -7.97 25.14
N LEU A 81 -2.50 -6.68 25.42
CA LEU A 81 -1.58 -5.78 24.73
C LEU A 81 -0.46 -5.38 25.69
N ALA A 82 0.68 -4.97 25.15
CA ALA A 82 1.80 -4.52 25.95
C ALA A 82 1.40 -3.26 26.77
N PRO A 83 1.71 -3.18 28.09
CA PRO A 83 1.25 -2.08 28.94
C PRO A 83 1.69 -0.69 28.47
N ASP A 84 2.89 -0.58 27.91
CA ASP A 84 3.49 0.63 27.32
C ASP A 84 2.77 1.09 26.04
N ALA A 85 2.17 0.16 25.28
CA ALA A 85 1.37 0.46 24.10
C ALA A 85 -0.04 1.01 24.43
N LEU A 86 -0.61 0.71 25.61
CA LEU A 86 -1.99 1.07 25.96
C LEU A 86 -2.33 2.57 25.82
N PRO A 87 -1.47 3.54 26.19
CA PRO A 87 -1.74 4.95 25.96
C PRO A 87 -1.90 5.32 24.48
N HIS A 88 -1.20 4.62 23.58
CA HIS A 88 -1.26 4.85 22.13
C HIS A 88 -2.55 4.25 21.55
N VAL A 89 -2.86 3.01 21.94
CA VAL A 89 -4.12 2.34 21.60
C VAL A 89 -5.34 3.15 22.07
N HIS A 90 -5.30 3.69 23.29
CA HIS A 90 -6.37 4.51 23.82
C HIS A 90 -6.53 5.86 23.07
N ARG A 91 -5.42 6.50 22.68
CA ARG A 91 -5.47 7.73 21.85
C ARG A 91 -6.11 7.45 20.48
N VAL A 92 -5.67 6.40 19.80
CA VAL A 92 -6.21 5.98 18.50
C VAL A 92 -7.68 5.57 18.62
N TRP A 93 -8.07 4.86 19.68
CA TRP A 93 -9.46 4.50 19.93
C TRP A 93 -10.38 5.71 20.08
N ARG A 94 -9.97 6.72 20.85
CA ARG A 94 -10.71 7.98 20.99
C ARG A 94 -10.86 8.70 19.65
N TYR A 95 -9.79 8.74 18.86
CA TYR A 95 -9.81 9.31 17.51
C TYR A 95 -10.80 8.56 16.59
N SER A 96 -10.74 7.22 16.57
CA SER A 96 -11.66 6.37 15.81
C SER A 96 -13.12 6.65 16.16
N LEU A 97 -13.45 6.67 17.47
CA LEU A 97 -14.81 6.94 17.94
C LEU A 97 -15.30 8.34 17.54
N ALA A 98 -14.44 9.36 17.67
CA ALA A 98 -14.78 10.74 17.29
C ALA A 98 -15.11 10.88 15.79
N ASN A 99 -14.57 10.00 14.95
CA ASN A 99 -14.80 9.96 13.51
C ASN A 99 -15.86 8.92 13.08
N GLY A 100 -16.57 8.29 14.04
CA GLY A 100 -17.62 7.31 13.74
C GLY A 100 -17.12 5.93 13.30
N TYR A 101 -15.83 5.63 13.50
CA TYR A 101 -15.24 4.33 13.21
C TYR A 101 -15.20 3.44 14.46
N LEU A 102 -15.45 2.15 14.27
CA LEU A 102 -15.26 1.13 15.31
C LEU A 102 -13.86 0.50 15.18
N MET A 103 -13.06 0.63 16.24
CA MET A 103 -11.77 -0.05 16.34
C MET A 103 -11.99 -1.52 16.73
N THR A 104 -11.38 -2.46 16.01
CA THR A 104 -11.42 -3.90 16.32
C THR A 104 -10.20 -4.29 17.16
N ILE A 105 -10.21 -5.48 17.74
CA ILE A 105 -9.06 -6.03 18.47
C ILE A 105 -7.83 -6.15 17.55
N ARG A 106 -8.02 -6.51 16.29
CA ARG A 106 -6.97 -6.54 15.25
C ARG A 106 -6.34 -5.16 15.05
N HIS A 107 -7.17 -4.11 14.91
CA HIS A 107 -6.68 -2.73 14.82
C HIS A 107 -5.85 -2.37 16.06
N ALA A 108 -6.35 -2.69 17.26
CA ALA A 108 -5.64 -2.41 18.51
C ALA A 108 -4.27 -3.12 18.59
N ARG A 109 -4.20 -4.38 18.11
CA ARG A 109 -2.95 -5.14 18.02
C ARG A 109 -1.94 -4.47 17.09
N TRP A 110 -2.37 -4.01 15.91
CA TRP A 110 -1.50 -3.28 14.99
C TRP A 110 -1.04 -1.94 15.53
N VAL A 111 -1.92 -1.17 16.18
CA VAL A 111 -1.53 0.07 16.89
C VAL A 111 -0.45 -0.25 17.94
N ALA A 112 -0.64 -1.32 18.71
CA ALA A 112 0.33 -1.71 19.72
C ALA A 112 1.69 -2.14 19.14
N GLN A 113 1.74 -2.67 17.92
CA GLN A 113 2.99 -3.03 17.26
C GLN A 113 3.69 -1.83 16.61
N LEU A 114 2.91 -0.90 16.03
CA LEU A 114 3.43 0.21 15.22
C LEU A 114 3.78 1.46 16.04
N HIS A 115 3.35 1.55 17.30
CA HIS A 115 3.50 2.77 18.10
C HIS A 115 4.96 3.21 18.38
N CYS A 116 5.93 2.29 18.26
CA CYS A 116 7.34 2.64 18.40
C CYS A 116 7.92 3.30 17.13
N LEU A 117 7.24 3.13 16.00
CA LEU A 117 7.66 3.65 14.69
C LEU A 117 6.92 4.94 14.33
N GLU A 118 5.68 5.08 14.78
CA GLU A 118 4.84 6.24 14.53
C GLU A 118 4.14 6.73 15.82
N SER A 119 4.26 8.02 16.08
CA SER A 119 3.74 8.69 17.28
C SER A 119 2.49 9.53 17.00
N ASN A 120 2.30 9.96 15.75
CA ASN A 120 1.13 10.71 15.30
C ASN A 120 -0.11 9.80 15.33
N THR A 121 -1.17 10.25 16.01
CA THR A 121 -2.37 9.44 16.23
C THR A 121 -3.15 9.16 14.94
N ILE A 122 -3.13 10.08 13.97
CA ILE A 122 -3.84 9.93 12.69
C ILE A 122 -3.09 8.92 11.83
N THR A 123 -1.78 9.12 11.63
CA THR A 123 -0.95 8.21 10.84
C THR A 123 -0.95 6.80 11.42
N LEU A 124 -0.85 6.67 12.76
CA LEU A 124 -0.87 5.38 13.44
C LEU A 124 -2.21 4.64 13.25
N TRP A 125 -3.33 5.36 13.22
CA TRP A 125 -4.64 4.77 12.89
C TRP A 125 -4.68 4.27 11.44
N GLU A 126 -4.23 5.09 10.48
CA GLU A 126 -4.23 4.76 9.07
C GLU A 126 -3.36 3.53 8.77
N LEU A 127 -2.14 3.48 9.35
CA LEU A 127 -1.27 2.32 9.24
C LEU A 127 -1.94 1.08 9.84
N ALA A 128 -2.47 1.17 11.07
CA ALA A 128 -3.12 0.03 11.71
C ALA A 128 -4.31 -0.51 10.88
N LEU A 129 -5.06 0.37 10.22
CA LEU A 129 -6.15 -0.02 9.32
C LEU A 129 -5.64 -0.77 8.08
N VAL A 130 -4.56 -0.30 7.46
CA VAL A 130 -3.96 -0.93 6.28
C VAL A 130 -3.43 -2.33 6.60
N TYR A 131 -2.64 -2.45 7.68
CA TYR A 131 -2.10 -3.75 8.09
C TYR A 131 -3.20 -4.74 8.49
N ALA A 132 -4.19 -4.30 9.26
CA ALA A 132 -5.32 -5.15 9.66
C ALA A 132 -6.14 -5.61 8.45
N SER A 133 -6.40 -4.74 7.48
CA SER A 133 -7.14 -5.07 6.26
C SER A 133 -6.38 -6.07 5.39
N ARG A 134 -5.05 -5.90 5.26
CA ARG A 134 -4.19 -6.84 4.52
C ARG A 134 -4.16 -8.20 5.21
N GLU A 135 -4.01 -8.23 6.52
CA GLU A 135 -4.04 -9.46 7.31
C GLU A 135 -5.36 -10.22 7.13
N GLN A 136 -6.49 -9.52 7.26
CA GLN A 136 -7.83 -10.10 7.07
C GLN A 136 -8.02 -10.64 5.64
N THR A 137 -7.50 -9.93 4.63
CA THR A 137 -7.52 -10.37 3.23
C THR A 137 -6.69 -11.62 3.02
N CYS A 138 -5.45 -11.66 3.51
CA CYS A 138 -4.58 -12.83 3.47
C CYS A 138 -5.22 -14.05 4.16
N ALA A 139 -5.81 -13.84 5.35
CA ALA A 139 -6.54 -14.88 6.07
C ALA A 139 -7.73 -15.43 5.27
N SER A 140 -8.53 -14.53 4.66
CA SER A 140 -9.67 -14.89 3.81
C SER A 140 -9.26 -15.69 2.57
N LEU A 141 -8.13 -15.31 1.96
CA LEU A 141 -7.54 -15.99 0.80
C LEU A 141 -6.72 -17.23 1.16
N ARG A 142 -6.51 -17.50 2.45
CA ARG A 142 -5.60 -18.54 2.98
C ARG A 142 -4.18 -18.41 2.43
N GLN A 143 -3.71 -17.19 2.32
CA GLN A 143 -2.34 -16.87 1.94
C GLN A 143 -1.55 -16.51 3.20
N PRO A 144 -0.22 -16.75 3.20
CA PRO A 144 0.65 -16.17 4.21
C PRO A 144 0.47 -14.65 4.25
N PHE A 145 0.45 -14.09 5.46
CA PHE A 145 0.43 -12.65 5.64
C PHE A 145 1.88 -12.14 5.58
N ASP A 146 2.23 -11.58 4.41
CA ASP A 146 3.54 -10.96 4.14
C ASP A 146 3.40 -9.43 4.26
N THR A 147 4.13 -8.84 5.20
CA THR A 147 4.13 -7.40 5.48
C THR A 147 5.22 -6.65 4.73
N LEU A 148 6.16 -7.32 4.04
CA LEU A 148 7.36 -6.67 3.50
C LEU A 148 7.05 -5.45 2.62
N GLU A 149 6.01 -5.55 1.79
CA GLU A 149 5.54 -4.44 0.95
C GLU A 149 5.01 -3.25 1.79
N LEU A 150 4.23 -3.53 2.84
CA LEU A 150 3.71 -2.51 3.75
C LEU A 150 4.81 -1.88 4.61
N ASP A 151 5.73 -2.70 5.12
CA ASP A 151 6.89 -2.28 5.90
C ASP A 151 7.76 -1.35 5.04
N THR A 152 8.01 -1.75 3.79
CA THR A 152 8.75 -0.94 2.81
C THR A 152 8.05 0.39 2.53
N SER A 153 6.72 0.37 2.33
CA SER A 153 5.95 1.58 2.07
C SER A 153 5.90 2.52 3.28
N MET A 154 5.97 2.01 4.51
CA MET A 154 6.00 2.83 5.73
C MET A 154 7.36 3.50 5.93
N MET A 155 8.44 2.83 5.51
CA MET A 155 9.79 3.40 5.54
C MET A 155 10.04 4.41 4.42
N GLN A 156 9.17 4.44 3.40
CA GLN A 156 9.22 5.43 2.33
C GLN A 156 8.48 6.70 2.78
N GLY A 157 9.11 7.86 2.58
CA GLY A 157 8.39 9.12 2.72
C GLY A 157 7.20 9.16 1.74
N VAL A 158 6.21 10.00 2.07
CA VAL A 158 4.99 10.18 1.26
C VAL A 158 5.35 10.52 -0.19
N TRP A 159 6.46 11.22 -0.39
CA TRP A 159 6.91 11.67 -1.70
C TRP A 159 7.50 10.58 -2.57
N GLU A 160 8.28 9.69 -1.98
CA GLU A 160 8.85 8.52 -2.63
C GLU A 160 7.74 7.56 -3.04
N SER A 161 6.77 7.33 -2.16
CA SER A 161 5.62 6.46 -2.43
C SER A 161 4.77 6.99 -3.59
N GLU A 162 4.41 8.28 -3.59
CA GLU A 162 3.66 8.87 -4.70
C GLU A 162 4.48 8.87 -6.00
N THR A 163 5.77 9.20 -5.93
CA THR A 163 6.65 9.16 -7.10
C THR A 163 6.72 7.76 -7.71
N ALA A 164 6.85 6.71 -6.88
CA ALA A 164 6.90 5.33 -7.33
C ALA A 164 5.68 4.92 -8.16
N LYS A 165 4.47 5.40 -7.81
CA LYS A 165 3.22 5.13 -8.55
C LYS A 165 3.29 5.62 -9.99
N TYR A 166 3.83 6.82 -10.21
CA TYR A 166 3.88 7.42 -11.55
C TYR A 166 5.04 6.89 -12.39
N VAL A 167 6.20 6.63 -11.78
CA VAL A 167 7.39 6.23 -12.55
C VAL A 167 7.39 4.76 -12.99
N GLY A 168 6.32 4.02 -12.69
CA GLY A 168 6.11 2.64 -13.14
C GLY A 168 7.10 1.63 -12.55
N ARG A 169 7.79 1.99 -11.45
CA ARG A 169 8.61 1.03 -10.71
C ARG A 169 7.79 0.53 -9.51
N PRO A 170 7.53 -0.78 -9.39
CA PRO A 170 7.32 -1.34 -8.07
C PRO A 170 8.67 -1.17 -7.36
N TYR A 171 8.82 -0.15 -6.53
CA TYR A 171 9.99 -0.06 -5.67
C TYR A 171 9.81 -1.05 -4.53
N VAL A 172 9.97 -2.33 -4.87
CA VAL A 172 10.33 -3.40 -3.96
C VAL A 172 11.73 -3.78 -4.40
N GLY A 173 12.72 -3.46 -3.57
CA GLY A 173 14.13 -3.79 -3.82
C GLY A 173 14.23 -5.21 -4.34
N ARG A 174 14.59 -5.35 -5.62
CA ARG A 174 14.68 -6.66 -6.26
C ARG A 174 15.95 -7.35 -5.77
N GLY A 175 15.80 -8.10 -4.67
CA GLY A 175 16.69 -9.19 -4.30
C GLY A 175 18.07 -8.80 -3.80
N SER A 176 18.18 -8.55 -2.50
CA SER A 176 19.15 -9.28 -1.67
C SER A 176 18.70 -9.16 -0.23
N SER A 177 18.54 -10.30 0.43
CA SER A 177 18.56 -10.38 1.88
C SER A 177 19.75 -9.59 2.42
N ASN A 178 19.44 -8.65 3.32
CA ASN A 178 20.30 -7.97 4.29
C ASN A 178 20.36 -6.44 4.10
N HIS A 179 19.62 -5.78 5.01
CA HIS A 179 19.75 -4.40 5.47
C HIS A 179 19.08 -3.35 4.58
N PHE A 180 17.92 -2.87 5.05
CA PHE A 180 17.44 -1.52 4.76
C PHE A 180 18.43 -0.55 5.42
N ASN A 181 19.53 -0.28 4.75
CA ASN A 181 20.24 0.94 5.04
C ASN A 181 19.42 2.06 4.39
N VAL A 182 19.15 3.13 5.14
CA VAL A 182 19.10 4.48 4.57
C VAL A 182 20.13 4.49 3.44
N LEU A 183 19.72 4.81 2.20
CA LEU A 183 20.67 4.84 1.09
C LEU A 183 21.82 5.72 1.59
N ASP A 184 22.99 5.13 1.81
CA ASP A 184 24.07 5.92 2.37
C ASP A 184 24.37 7.06 1.39
N GLU A 185 24.93 8.15 1.93
CA GLU A 185 25.14 9.37 1.17
C GLU A 185 25.92 9.10 -0.14
N ASP A 186 26.78 8.08 -0.14
CA ASP A 186 27.54 7.62 -1.29
C ASP A 186 26.65 6.95 -2.36
N THR A 187 25.74 6.07 -1.96
CA THR A 187 24.76 5.44 -2.87
C THR A 187 23.83 6.48 -3.49
N LEU A 188 23.42 7.49 -2.73
CA LEU A 188 22.61 8.59 -3.26
C LEU A 188 23.38 9.45 -4.24
N ARG A 189 24.63 9.79 -3.92
CA ARG A 189 25.52 10.49 -4.84
C ARG A 189 25.72 9.70 -6.13
N GLU A 190 25.87 8.38 -6.05
CA GLU A 190 25.96 7.52 -7.22
C GLU A 190 24.66 7.55 -8.04
N ILE A 191 23.49 7.42 -7.41
CA ILE A 191 22.19 7.47 -8.10
C ILE A 191 21.97 8.79 -8.83
N VAL A 192 22.30 9.91 -8.17
CA VAL A 192 22.22 11.26 -8.74
C VAL A 192 23.24 11.42 -9.86
N SER A 193 24.48 11.00 -9.62
CA SER A 193 25.55 11.03 -10.62
C SER A 193 25.14 10.25 -11.85
N GLU A 194 24.68 9.00 -11.74
CA GLU A 194 24.19 8.22 -12.88
C GLU A 194 23.04 8.90 -13.63
N ALA A 195 22.15 9.60 -12.92
CA ALA A 195 21.02 10.29 -13.55
C ALA A 195 21.47 11.57 -14.28
N GLU A 196 22.46 12.26 -13.73
CA GLU A 196 22.94 13.57 -14.20
C GLU A 196 24.13 13.49 -15.16
N GLU A 197 24.97 12.46 -15.06
CA GLU A 197 26.19 12.26 -15.84
C GLU A 197 25.95 12.38 -17.36
N PRO A 198 24.89 11.80 -17.95
CA PRO A 198 24.59 11.98 -19.38
C PRO A 198 24.28 13.43 -19.79
N LEU A 199 23.97 14.31 -18.83
CA LEU A 199 23.68 15.72 -19.02
C LEU A 199 24.93 16.59 -18.90
N PHE A 200 25.86 16.22 -18.02
CA PHE A 200 27.07 16.98 -17.71
C PHE A 200 28.29 16.61 -18.56
N ASP A 201 28.31 15.43 -19.18
CA ASP A 201 29.35 15.02 -20.14
C ASP A 201 29.34 15.86 -21.44
N LYS A 202 28.33 16.72 -21.63
CA LYS A 202 28.24 17.64 -22.78
C LYS A 202 28.50 19.05 -22.29
N SER A 203 29.33 19.80 -23.02
CA SER A 203 29.70 21.23 -22.80
C SER A 203 28.54 22.21 -22.58
N PHE A 204 27.32 21.72 -22.76
CA PHE A 204 26.08 22.46 -22.70
C PHE A 204 25.55 22.67 -21.28
N ALA A 205 25.91 21.84 -20.29
CA ALA A 205 25.56 22.09 -18.89
C ALA A 205 26.25 23.34 -18.32
N GLU A 206 27.48 23.61 -18.79
CA GLU A 206 28.26 24.80 -18.45
C GLU A 206 27.61 26.07 -19.03
N ASP A 207 27.17 26.02 -20.30
CA ASP A 207 26.47 27.14 -20.95
C ASP A 207 25.14 27.48 -20.28
N ALA A 208 24.46 26.48 -19.71
CA ALA A 208 23.18 26.63 -19.03
C ALA A 208 23.31 26.97 -17.53
N MET A 209 24.54 27.00 -16.98
CA MET A 209 24.82 27.20 -15.55
C MET A 209 24.01 26.25 -14.63
N LEU A 210 23.78 25.01 -15.07
CA LEU A 210 23.10 24.03 -14.23
C LEU A 210 24.08 23.54 -13.16
N MET A 211 23.88 23.90 -11.90
CA MET A 211 24.70 23.32 -10.82
C MET A 211 24.31 21.86 -10.58
N PRO A 212 25.21 20.95 -10.13
CA PRO A 212 24.83 19.59 -9.77
C PRO A 212 23.72 19.58 -8.72
N PHE A 213 22.74 18.67 -8.81
CA PHE A 213 21.57 18.72 -7.92
C PHE A 213 21.94 18.66 -6.43
N GLY A 214 22.97 17.88 -6.09
CA GLY A 214 23.49 17.77 -4.72
C GLY A 214 23.97 19.10 -4.10
N THR A 215 24.24 20.12 -4.92
CA THR A 215 24.63 21.46 -4.44
C THR A 215 23.46 22.35 -4.01
N LEU A 216 22.21 21.93 -4.25
CA LEU A 216 21.03 22.71 -3.92
C LEU A 216 20.69 22.72 -2.42
N GLY A 217 21.38 21.91 -1.61
CA GLY A 217 21.17 21.84 -0.16
C GLY A 217 19.77 21.35 0.23
N LEU A 218 19.16 20.53 -0.63
CA LEU A 218 17.83 19.95 -0.37
C LEU A 218 17.95 18.71 0.50
N ALA A 219 16.84 18.35 1.16
CA ALA A 219 16.74 17.13 1.94
C ALA A 219 17.00 15.87 1.06
N GLU A 220 17.39 14.78 1.72
CA GLU A 220 17.75 13.51 1.09
C GLU A 220 16.61 12.97 0.20
N GLU A 221 15.38 13.05 0.72
CA GLU A 221 14.13 12.64 0.10
C GLU A 221 13.89 13.36 -1.23
N ALA A 222 14.18 14.67 -1.26
CA ALA A 222 14.06 15.48 -2.48
C ALA A 222 15.00 15.02 -3.58
N THR A 223 16.18 14.57 -3.18
CA THR A 223 17.22 14.08 -4.08
C THR A 223 16.85 12.73 -4.67
N ILE A 224 16.29 11.83 -3.86
CA ILE A 224 15.75 10.54 -4.32
C ILE A 224 14.65 10.78 -5.35
N VAL A 225 13.68 11.64 -4.99
CA VAL A 225 12.52 11.88 -5.85
C VAL A 225 12.90 12.56 -7.16
N TYR A 226 13.79 13.55 -7.12
CA TYR A 226 14.36 14.16 -8.33
C TYR A 226 14.98 13.11 -9.25
N SER A 227 15.81 12.23 -8.69
CA SER A 227 16.53 11.20 -9.43
C SER A 227 15.57 10.20 -10.08
N LEU A 228 14.52 9.79 -9.36
CA LEU A 228 13.50 8.88 -9.89
C LEU A 228 12.74 9.50 -11.07
N TRP A 229 12.29 10.75 -10.93
CA TRP A 229 11.60 11.48 -12.00
C TRP A 229 12.51 11.72 -13.21
N LEU A 230 13.75 12.16 -12.98
CA LEU A 230 14.70 12.40 -14.07
C LEU A 230 14.98 11.11 -14.84
N LYS A 231 15.29 10.00 -14.14
CA LYS A 231 15.52 8.68 -14.78
C LYS A 231 14.27 8.22 -15.55
N HIS A 232 13.06 8.51 -15.06
CA HIS A 232 11.82 8.16 -15.76
C HIS A 232 11.63 9.01 -17.04
N ILE A 233 11.75 10.33 -16.94
CA ILE A 233 11.64 11.26 -18.07
C ILE A 233 12.67 10.93 -19.16
N GLN A 234 13.92 10.62 -18.78
CA GLN A 234 14.99 10.25 -19.71
C GLN A 234 14.71 8.96 -20.50
N LYS A 235 13.88 8.06 -19.97
CA LYS A 235 13.43 6.84 -20.65
C LYS A 235 12.23 7.06 -21.57
N GLY A 236 11.63 8.26 -21.56
CA GLY A 236 10.48 8.59 -22.39
C GLY A 236 10.78 8.47 -23.89
N PRO A 237 9.79 8.05 -24.71
CA PRO A 237 10.00 7.74 -26.13
C PRO A 237 10.51 8.94 -26.95
N HIS A 238 10.16 10.16 -26.57
CA HIS A 238 10.62 11.37 -27.28
C HIS A 238 11.87 12.00 -26.69
N TRP A 239 12.39 11.53 -25.54
CA TRP A 239 13.52 12.19 -24.87
C TRP A 239 14.74 12.34 -25.78
N GLN A 240 15.10 11.29 -26.52
CA GLN A 240 16.24 11.32 -27.44
C GLN A 240 16.05 12.26 -28.63
N GLN A 241 14.80 12.56 -28.98
CA GLN A 241 14.43 13.44 -30.11
C GLN A 241 14.41 14.92 -29.71
N LEU A 242 14.42 15.24 -28.41
CA LEU A 242 14.42 16.61 -27.92
C LEU A 242 15.76 17.30 -28.18
N LYS A 243 15.69 18.57 -28.63
CA LYS A 243 16.84 19.47 -28.67
C LYS A 243 17.35 19.75 -27.27
N ASP A 244 18.66 19.95 -27.14
CA ASP A 244 19.33 20.17 -25.84
C ASP A 244 18.71 21.33 -25.05
N LYS A 245 18.38 22.46 -25.71
CA LYS A 245 17.67 23.59 -25.08
C LYS A 245 16.37 23.16 -24.39
N LYS A 246 15.60 22.25 -24.98
CA LYS A 246 14.33 21.78 -24.41
C LYS A 246 14.57 20.81 -23.24
N LYS A 247 15.61 19.97 -23.32
CA LYS A 247 16.03 19.10 -22.20
C LYS A 247 16.40 19.93 -20.97
N VAL A 248 17.17 21.02 -21.13
CA VAL A 248 17.47 21.94 -20.00
C VAL A 248 16.21 22.51 -19.42
N THR A 249 15.29 23.02 -20.24
CA THR A 249 14.04 23.56 -19.72
C THR A 249 13.29 22.54 -18.87
N ILE A 250 13.17 21.28 -19.33
CA ILE A 250 12.51 20.23 -18.56
C ILE A 250 13.23 19.95 -17.24
N ILE A 251 14.57 19.86 -17.25
CA ILE A 251 15.36 19.59 -16.05
C ILE A 251 15.24 20.75 -15.06
N THR A 252 15.34 22.00 -15.52
CA THR A 252 15.18 23.19 -14.68
C THR A 252 13.79 23.26 -14.06
N GLU A 253 12.73 22.99 -14.82
CA GLU A 253 11.36 22.94 -14.31
C GLU A 253 11.17 21.82 -13.28
N LEU A 254 11.75 20.63 -13.53
CA LEU A 254 11.72 19.53 -12.56
C LEU A 254 12.41 19.93 -11.26
N ARG A 255 13.61 20.52 -11.33
CA ARG A 255 14.36 20.97 -10.15
C ARG A 255 13.60 22.03 -9.36
N TYR A 256 13.04 23.01 -10.06
CA TYR A 256 12.21 24.05 -9.45
C TYR A 256 11.00 23.44 -8.74
N TRP A 257 10.31 22.50 -9.38
CA TRP A 257 9.17 21.81 -8.77
C TRP A 257 9.58 21.03 -7.51
N ILE A 258 10.68 20.26 -7.56
CA ILE A 258 11.21 19.52 -6.40
C ILE A 258 11.54 20.47 -5.25
N GLN A 259 12.21 21.60 -5.52
CA GLN A 259 12.54 22.59 -4.50
C GLN A 259 11.29 23.21 -3.86
N GLN A 260 10.26 23.51 -4.65
CA GLN A 260 8.98 23.98 -4.13
C GLN A 260 8.30 22.95 -3.23
N GLN A 261 8.37 21.65 -3.59
CA GLN A 261 7.82 20.58 -2.75
C GLN A 261 8.58 20.43 -1.44
N ALA A 262 9.91 20.40 -1.49
CA ALA A 262 10.75 20.28 -0.31
C ALA A 262 10.48 21.44 0.68
N ASN A 263 10.36 22.67 0.17
CA ASN A 263 10.02 23.84 0.98
C ASN A 263 8.60 23.75 1.56
N ALA A 264 7.63 23.29 0.77
CA ALA A 264 6.26 23.09 1.25
C ALA A 264 6.20 22.05 2.37
N LEU A 265 6.90 20.92 2.20
CA LEU A 265 7.00 19.86 3.22
C LEU A 265 7.65 20.37 4.51
N ALA A 266 8.76 21.12 4.41
CA ALA A 266 9.41 21.73 5.58
C ALA A 266 8.46 22.67 6.35
N ASN A 267 7.60 23.41 5.64
CA ASN A 267 6.60 24.28 6.26
C ASN A 267 5.42 23.51 6.87
N VAL A 268 5.00 22.41 6.23
CA VAL A 268 3.86 21.59 6.66
C VAL A 268 4.21 20.66 7.82
N LEU A 269 5.45 20.17 7.92
CA LEU A 269 5.92 19.41 9.09
C LEU A 269 5.90 20.27 10.38
N GLY A 270 5.80 21.60 10.26
CA GLY A 270 5.48 22.48 11.38
C GLY A 270 3.98 22.56 11.75
N SER A 271 3.08 21.98 10.95
CA SER A 271 1.62 22.04 11.12
C SER A 271 0.93 20.68 10.81
N GLU A 272 0.74 19.85 11.84
CA GLU A 272 0.47 18.40 11.80
C GLU A 272 -0.76 17.85 11.02
N VAL A 273 -1.58 18.64 10.33
CA VAL A 273 -2.95 18.18 9.93
C VAL A 273 -3.29 18.25 8.42
N ARG A 274 -2.48 18.88 7.55
CA ARG A 274 -2.82 19.08 6.11
C ARG A 274 -2.09 18.21 5.08
N MET A 275 -1.26 17.26 5.52
CA MET A 275 -0.29 16.58 4.64
C MET A 275 -0.84 15.89 3.38
N PHE A 276 -1.93 15.13 3.45
CA PHE A 276 -2.25 14.18 2.35
C PHE A 276 -3.04 14.76 1.17
N LYS A 277 -3.95 15.70 1.39
CA LYS A 277 -4.81 16.24 0.31
C LYS A 277 -4.08 17.25 -0.57
N ASP A 278 -3.27 18.11 0.05
CA ASP A 278 -2.52 19.14 -0.67
C ASP A 278 -1.37 18.49 -1.46
N PHE A 279 -0.71 17.49 -0.89
CA PHE A 279 0.40 16.80 -1.54
C PHE A 279 0.01 16.10 -2.84
N ARG A 280 -1.12 15.38 -2.84
CA ARG A 280 -1.66 14.72 -4.04
C ARG A 280 -1.95 15.72 -5.16
N ALA A 281 -2.59 16.84 -4.84
CA ALA A 281 -2.90 17.89 -5.82
C ALA A 281 -1.63 18.53 -6.40
N ILE A 282 -0.54 18.57 -5.64
CA ILE A 282 0.72 19.16 -6.08
C ILE A 282 1.54 18.18 -6.95
N VAL A 283 1.50 16.88 -6.66
CA VAL A 283 2.12 15.82 -7.47
C VAL A 283 1.35 15.58 -8.79
N GLU A 284 0.03 15.73 -8.78
CA GLU A 284 -0.82 15.54 -9.97
C GLU A 284 -0.73 16.71 -10.98
N GLY A 285 -0.23 17.89 -10.61
CA GLY A 285 -0.26 19.07 -11.49
C GLY A 285 0.88 19.15 -12.52
N ARG A 286 2.10 19.41 -12.06
CA ARG A 286 3.24 19.77 -12.94
C ARG A 286 4.00 18.58 -13.55
N PRO A 287 4.24 17.47 -12.83
CA PRO A 287 4.93 16.32 -13.41
C PRO A 287 4.20 15.75 -14.63
N ILE A 288 2.86 15.77 -14.63
CA ILE A 288 2.03 15.28 -15.75
C ILE A 288 2.25 16.11 -17.02
N GLU A 289 2.41 17.44 -16.91
CA GLU A 289 2.72 18.28 -18.07
C GLU A 289 4.11 17.95 -18.66
N LEU A 290 5.09 17.65 -17.81
CA LEU A 290 6.42 17.21 -18.26
C LEU A 290 6.37 15.84 -18.94
N LEU A 291 5.54 14.93 -18.43
CA LEU A 291 5.32 13.60 -19.03
C LEU A 291 4.69 13.68 -20.43
N LYS A 292 3.73 14.60 -20.63
CA LYS A 292 3.14 14.87 -21.95
C LYS A 292 4.18 15.33 -22.97
N ILE A 293 5.15 16.15 -22.54
CA ILE A 293 6.23 16.63 -23.43
C ILE A 293 7.14 15.49 -23.90
N VAL A 294 7.34 14.46 -23.09
CA VAL A 294 8.21 13.31 -23.44
C VAL A 294 7.47 12.12 -24.05
N GLY A 295 6.16 12.25 -24.29
CA GLY A 295 5.35 11.27 -25.02
C GLY A 295 4.69 10.20 -24.17
N TYR A 296 4.57 10.43 -22.88
CA TYR A 296 3.63 9.67 -22.07
C TYR A 296 2.26 10.34 -22.24
N GLU A 297 1.46 9.84 -23.18
CA GLU A 297 0.03 10.19 -23.24
C GLU A 297 -0.69 9.49 -22.08
N GLU A 298 -1.60 10.20 -21.40
CA GLU A 298 -2.51 9.58 -20.43
C GLU A 298 -3.50 8.74 -21.24
N GLU A 299 -3.38 7.40 -21.18
CA GLU A 299 -4.46 6.48 -21.59
C GLU A 299 -5.66 6.58 -20.64
#